data_AF-A0A1A9HFA6-F1
#
_entry.id   AF-A0A1A9HFA6-F1
#
_cell.length_a   1.000
_cell.length_b   1.000
_cell.length_c   1.000
_cell.angle_alpha   90.00
_cell.angle_beta   90.00
_cell.angle_gamma   90.00
#
_symmetry.space_group_name_H-M   'P 1'
#
loop_
_entity.id
_entity.type
_entity.pdbx_description
1 polymer ?
#
loop_
_entity_poly.entity_id
_entity_poly.type
_entity_poly.pdbx_seq_one_letter_code
_entity_poly.pdbx_strand_id
1 'polypeptide(L)'
;MGIKRVDGRFVAYGTGTSRMRVGIDVDNLTFQGLPDNKRDRMRVESEFEQWRPASFLEYACALSMDLNGDTAHDAWAFIHNGMRVVVPALVLMRAMLRPHDPVFDLAFSGKSLESVVTYSGDASQAGGFGVVAMVASYRYSADTSNKATIVEPLSWAYSFPSAREMWNSIYASATHGRLGLQLPKAWSHMVVHGVAHARNFYVTQLAVVSLEPREEPFEFANEHARVIKFHEAMEVVASGLKPLRAKDDSIKLHSNRTSALSDAEWSEIAPLFSRGGSHDGKTGNVHDQRLIVDGILAKLTAGTSWTETRYAEGIPHTSVSIAYHRWQKSGRWQSILDVLNKQRG
;
A
#
# COMPACT_ATOMS: atom_id res chain seq x y z
N MET A 1 10.38 -6.40 21.04
CA MET A 1 10.94 -6.63 19.68
C MET A 1 12.19 -5.79 19.55
N GLY A 2 13.22 -6.32 18.91
CA GLY A 2 14.48 -5.62 18.63
C GLY A 2 15.13 -6.20 17.39
N ILE A 3 16.26 -5.69 16.95
CA ILE A 3 16.96 -6.18 15.76
C ILE A 3 18.40 -6.56 16.12
N LYS A 4 18.97 -7.55 15.44
CA LYS A 4 20.36 -7.98 15.68
C LYS A 4 20.98 -8.48 14.39
N ARG A 5 22.30 -8.37 14.28
CA ARG A 5 23.03 -8.88 13.12
C ARG A 5 23.33 -10.37 13.31
N VAL A 6 22.95 -11.20 12.34
CA VAL A 6 23.27 -12.63 12.25
C VAL A 6 23.77 -12.90 10.84
N ASP A 7 24.97 -13.48 10.72
CA ASP A 7 25.61 -13.79 9.44
C ASP A 7 25.64 -12.62 8.46
N GLY A 8 25.93 -11.42 8.99
CA GLY A 8 26.02 -10.18 8.21
C GLY A 8 24.69 -9.52 7.86
N ARG A 9 23.55 -10.17 8.14
CA ARG A 9 22.19 -9.66 7.89
C ARG A 9 21.50 -9.22 9.16
N PHE A 10 20.59 -8.27 9.04
CA PHE A 10 19.71 -7.93 10.16
C PHE A 10 18.54 -8.90 10.23
N VAL A 11 18.22 -9.29 11.44
CA VAL A 11 17.08 -10.13 11.77
C VAL A 11 16.38 -9.47 12.95
N ALA A 12 15.06 -9.33 12.88
CA ALA A 12 14.26 -8.89 14.01
C ALA A 12 13.92 -10.06 14.91
N TYR A 13 13.87 -9.82 16.21
CA TYR A 13 13.53 -10.83 17.20
C TYR A 13 12.23 -10.44 17.89
N GLY A 14 11.25 -11.29 17.71
CA GLY A 14 9.99 -11.29 18.44
C GLY A 14 9.81 -12.61 19.17
N THR A 15 9.04 -12.58 20.24
CA THR A 15 8.53 -13.78 20.89
C THR A 15 7.24 -14.19 20.17
N GLY A 16 7.25 -15.38 19.58
CA GLY A 16 6.05 -15.97 19.03
C GLY A 16 5.13 -16.47 20.15
N THR A 17 3.91 -16.88 19.78
CA THR A 17 2.91 -17.45 20.71
C THR A 17 3.38 -18.67 21.50
N SER A 18 4.48 -19.31 21.07
CA SER A 18 5.10 -20.48 21.72
C SER A 18 6.24 -20.14 22.70
N ARG A 19 6.46 -18.87 23.08
CA ARG A 19 7.63 -18.37 23.84
C ARG A 19 9.00 -18.62 23.20
N MET A 20 9.08 -19.30 22.05
CA MET A 20 10.31 -19.36 21.26
C MET A 20 10.60 -18.00 20.63
N ARG A 21 11.87 -17.56 20.72
CA ARG A 21 12.37 -16.43 19.94
C ARG A 21 12.39 -16.85 18.47
N VAL A 22 11.50 -16.27 17.68
CA VAL A 22 11.52 -16.45 16.22
C VAL A 22 12.29 -15.28 15.65
N GLY A 23 13.38 -15.58 14.93
CA GLY A 23 14.04 -14.60 14.08
C GLY A 23 13.17 -14.34 12.85
N ILE A 24 12.86 -13.08 12.60
CA ILE A 24 12.14 -12.62 11.42
C ILE A 24 13.16 -11.86 10.57
N ASP A 25 13.49 -12.37 9.39
CA ASP A 25 14.34 -11.63 8.45
C ASP A 25 13.71 -10.27 8.12
N VAL A 26 14.55 -9.26 7.84
CA VAL A 26 14.08 -7.91 7.52
C VAL A 26 13.10 -7.92 6.34
N ASP A 27 13.35 -8.73 5.32
CA ASP A 27 12.50 -8.86 4.14
C ASP A 27 11.07 -9.29 4.52
N ASN A 28 10.94 -10.05 5.61
CA ASN A 28 9.64 -10.48 6.14
C ASN A 28 8.98 -9.44 7.06
N LEU A 29 9.70 -8.42 7.52
CA LEU A 29 9.13 -7.35 8.36
C LEU A 29 8.11 -6.49 7.62
N THR A 30 8.07 -6.50 6.29
CA THR A 30 7.01 -5.88 5.50
C THR A 30 5.64 -6.47 5.84
N PHE A 31 5.59 -7.77 6.18
CA PHE A 31 4.35 -8.51 6.41
C PHE A 31 4.20 -9.03 7.85
N GLN A 32 5.31 -9.22 8.59
CA GLN A 32 5.34 -9.85 9.91
C GLN A 32 5.95 -8.94 10.99
N GLY A 33 5.68 -9.26 12.26
CA GLY A 33 6.27 -8.56 13.41
C GLY A 33 5.32 -7.63 14.17
N LEU A 34 4.09 -7.48 13.70
CA LEU A 34 3.01 -6.79 14.43
C LEU A 34 1.71 -7.59 14.32
N PRO A 35 0.78 -7.43 15.27
CA PRO A 35 -0.54 -8.06 15.20
C PRO A 35 -1.32 -7.57 13.97
N ASP A 36 -2.07 -8.46 13.31
CA ASP A 36 -2.91 -8.13 12.15
C ASP A 36 -4.34 -7.71 12.54
N ASN A 37 -4.55 -7.31 13.80
CA ASN A 37 -5.86 -6.93 14.32
C ASN A 37 -6.28 -5.55 13.74
N LYS A 38 -7.20 -5.55 12.77
CA LYS A 38 -7.74 -4.35 12.11
C LYS A 38 -9.20 -4.11 12.48
N ARG A 39 -9.47 -3.86 13.76
CA ARG A 39 -10.85 -3.70 14.26
C ARG A 39 -11.43 -2.35 13.90
N ASP A 40 -10.63 -1.30 14.08
CA ASP A 40 -11.06 0.08 13.90
C ASP A 40 -10.24 0.76 12.80
N ARG A 41 -10.87 1.76 12.15
CA ARG A 41 -10.25 2.58 11.11
C ARG A 41 -10.52 4.04 11.38
N MET A 42 -9.47 4.87 11.27
CA MET A 42 -9.57 6.31 11.46
C MET A 42 -8.75 7.03 10.39
N ARG A 43 -9.24 8.19 9.95
CA ARG A 43 -8.44 9.14 9.17
C ARG A 43 -7.83 10.12 10.14
N VAL A 44 -6.54 10.37 9.98
CA VAL A 44 -5.80 11.26 10.86
C VAL A 44 -4.98 12.22 10.01
N GLU A 45 -4.92 13.45 10.49
CA GLU A 45 -4.01 14.46 9.99
C GLU A 45 -3.13 14.88 11.16
N SER A 46 -1.83 14.93 10.93
CA SER A 46 -0.89 15.27 11.98
C SER A 46 0.45 15.73 11.42
N GLU A 47 1.11 16.59 12.18
CA GLU A 47 2.47 17.02 11.94
C GLU A 47 3.43 16.16 12.76
N PHE A 48 4.39 15.54 12.09
CA PHE A 48 5.32 14.61 12.74
C PHE A 48 6.15 15.25 13.86
N GLU A 49 6.43 16.56 13.79
CA GLU A 49 7.16 17.29 14.84
C GLU A 49 6.37 17.37 16.17
N GLN A 50 5.04 17.25 16.10
CA GLN A 50 4.18 17.23 17.28
C GLN A 50 4.13 15.83 17.93
N TRP A 51 4.65 14.81 17.27
CA TRP A 51 4.65 13.46 17.80
C TRP A 51 5.65 13.39 18.95
N ARG A 52 5.32 12.58 19.95
CA ARG A 52 6.14 12.38 21.15
C ARG A 52 6.53 10.93 21.27
N PRO A 53 7.74 10.60 21.75
CA PRO A 53 8.11 9.23 22.04
C PRO A 53 7.07 8.55 22.93
N ALA A 54 6.75 7.30 22.62
CA ALA A 54 5.83 6.46 23.35
C ALA A 54 6.49 5.12 23.71
N SER A 55 5.94 4.43 24.70
CA SER A 55 6.43 3.11 25.10
C SER A 55 5.89 2.03 24.17
N PHE A 56 6.78 1.31 23.48
CA PHE A 56 6.37 0.12 22.74
C PHE A 56 5.92 -1.01 23.67
N LEU A 57 6.43 -1.06 24.90
CA LEU A 57 5.95 -2.02 25.90
C LEU A 57 4.48 -1.77 26.24
N GLU A 58 4.07 -0.51 26.39
CA GLU A 58 2.64 -0.14 26.56
C GLU A 58 1.80 -0.62 25.38
N TYR A 59 2.26 -0.37 24.15
CA TYR A 59 1.60 -0.82 22.92
C TYR A 59 1.43 -2.34 22.89
N ALA A 60 2.49 -3.07 23.20
CA ALA A 60 2.50 -4.52 23.19
C ALA A 60 1.57 -5.13 24.25
N CYS A 61 1.57 -4.59 25.47
CA CYS A 61 0.64 -4.99 26.52
C CYS A 61 -0.82 -4.78 26.08
N ALA A 62 -1.13 -3.62 25.48
CA ALA A 62 -2.49 -3.31 25.03
C ALA A 62 -3.00 -4.27 23.94
N LEU A 63 -2.09 -4.83 23.13
CA LEU A 63 -2.41 -5.80 22.08
C LEU A 63 -2.14 -7.25 22.49
N SER A 64 -1.89 -7.51 23.78
CA SER A 64 -1.58 -8.84 24.32
C SER A 64 -0.42 -9.54 23.60
N MET A 65 0.59 -8.77 23.20
CA MET A 65 1.83 -9.30 22.63
C MET A 65 2.71 -9.83 23.77
N ASP A 66 3.07 -11.10 23.71
CA ASP A 66 4.05 -11.67 24.64
C ASP A 66 5.44 -11.11 24.30
N LEU A 67 6.05 -10.38 25.22
CA LEU A 67 7.39 -9.81 25.08
C LEU A 67 8.27 -10.29 26.23
N ASN A 68 9.20 -11.21 25.95
CA ASN A 68 10.19 -11.64 26.95
C ASN A 68 11.45 -10.75 26.88
N GLY A 69 11.50 -9.70 27.70
CA GLY A 69 12.70 -8.89 27.96
C GLY A 69 12.68 -7.47 27.39
N ASP A 70 13.87 -6.86 27.26
CA ASP A 70 14.06 -5.49 26.78
C ASP A 70 13.50 -5.29 25.36
N THR A 71 12.67 -4.28 25.20
CA THR A 71 12.14 -3.86 23.91
C THR A 71 13.00 -2.75 23.34
N ALA A 72 13.63 -3.02 22.20
CA ALA A 72 14.38 -2.05 21.42
C ALA A 72 13.57 -1.65 20.18
N HIS A 73 12.29 -1.32 20.36
CA HIS A 73 11.39 -0.92 19.28
C HIS A 73 10.79 0.43 19.64
N ASP A 74 11.02 1.41 18.77
CA ASP A 74 10.53 2.76 19.00
C ASP A 74 9.04 2.85 18.68
N ALA A 75 8.35 3.72 19.40
CA ALA A 75 6.97 4.09 19.14
C ALA A 75 6.80 5.59 19.37
N TRP A 76 5.80 6.16 18.72
CA TRP A 76 5.41 7.56 18.87
C TRP A 76 3.93 7.67 19.19
N ALA A 77 3.55 8.78 19.79
CA ALA A 77 2.16 9.12 20.00
C ALA A 77 1.86 10.58 19.66
N PHE A 78 0.64 10.81 19.22
CA PHE A 78 0.06 12.14 19.00
C PHE A 78 -1.41 12.15 19.42
N ILE A 79 -1.99 13.34 19.56
CA ILE A 79 -3.41 13.49 19.92
C ILE A 79 -4.21 13.77 18.67
N HIS A 80 -5.31 13.04 18.48
CA HIS A 80 -6.28 13.27 17.41
C HIS A 80 -7.69 13.11 17.96
N ASN A 81 -8.53 14.14 17.86
CA ASN A 81 -9.90 14.15 18.39
C ASN A 81 -10.01 13.69 19.85
N GLY A 82 -9.07 14.13 20.70
CA GLY A 82 -9.01 13.76 22.12
C GLY A 82 -8.53 12.33 22.40
N MET A 83 -8.15 11.57 21.37
CA MET A 83 -7.60 10.22 21.46
C MET A 83 -6.08 10.25 21.29
N ARG A 84 -5.36 9.51 22.14
CA ARG A 84 -3.91 9.33 21.98
C ARG A 84 -3.66 8.18 21.00
N VAL A 85 -3.15 8.50 19.83
CA VAL A 85 -2.84 7.54 18.78
C VAL A 85 -1.40 7.10 18.94
N VAL A 86 -1.14 5.80 19.12
CA VAL A 86 0.19 5.22 19.33
C VAL A 86 0.61 4.42 18.09
N VAL A 87 1.77 4.76 17.53
CA VAL A 87 2.27 4.23 16.26
C VAL A 87 3.69 3.67 16.44
N PRO A 88 3.90 2.35 16.32
CA PRO A 88 5.23 1.75 16.33
C PRO A 88 6.06 2.12 15.10
N ALA A 89 7.39 2.09 15.23
CA ALA A 89 8.32 2.35 14.13
C ALA A 89 8.09 1.44 12.93
N LEU A 90 7.75 0.18 13.16
CA LEU A 90 7.58 -0.77 12.06
C LEU A 90 6.33 -0.43 11.24
N VAL A 91 5.28 0.10 11.88
CA VAL A 91 4.09 0.59 11.17
C VAL A 91 4.46 1.77 10.27
N LEU A 92 5.25 2.72 10.79
CA LEU A 92 5.71 3.88 10.03
C LEU A 92 6.64 3.50 8.89
N MET A 93 7.64 2.63 9.12
CA MET A 93 8.54 2.13 8.08
C MET A 93 7.74 1.51 6.94
N ARG A 94 6.78 0.62 7.24
CA ARG A 94 5.92 0.00 6.22
C ARG A 94 5.08 1.02 5.46
N ALA A 95 4.65 2.09 6.12
CA ALA A 95 3.81 3.09 5.49
C ALA A 95 4.61 4.06 4.61
N MET A 96 5.81 4.44 5.05
CA MET A 96 6.70 5.36 4.35
C MET A 96 7.50 4.68 3.23
N LEU A 97 7.81 3.38 3.39
CA LEU A 97 8.56 2.55 2.44
C LEU A 97 7.64 1.61 1.66
N ARG A 98 6.35 1.97 1.54
CA ARG A 98 5.23 1.11 1.11
C ARG A 98 5.55 0.19 -0.07
N PRO A 99 4.88 -0.97 -0.10
CA PRO A 99 5.45 -2.29 0.08
C PRO A 99 6.20 -2.73 -1.18
N HIS A 100 7.39 -2.18 -1.36
CA HIS A 100 8.35 -2.73 -2.29
C HIS A 100 9.42 -3.37 -1.44
N ASP A 101 9.34 -4.69 -1.26
CA ASP A 101 10.32 -5.49 -0.51
C ASP A 101 11.76 -5.04 -0.80
N PRO A 102 12.16 -4.75 -2.06
CA PRO A 102 13.51 -4.26 -2.35
C PRO A 102 13.86 -2.91 -1.71
N VAL A 103 12.90 -1.99 -1.57
CA VAL A 103 13.10 -0.66 -0.97
C VAL A 103 13.18 -0.80 0.55
N PHE A 104 12.33 -1.66 1.13
CA PHE A 104 12.36 -1.93 2.56
C PHE A 104 13.71 -2.51 2.98
N ASP A 105 14.19 -3.53 2.28
CA ASP A 105 15.50 -4.16 2.56
C ASP A 105 16.66 -3.19 2.37
N LEU A 106 16.55 -2.30 1.39
CA LEU A 106 17.56 -1.29 1.13
C LEU A 106 17.78 -0.38 2.33
N ALA A 107 16.71 0.04 3.00
CA ALA A 107 16.79 0.90 4.18
C ALA A 107 17.55 0.24 5.35
N PHE A 108 17.64 -1.09 5.39
CA PHE A 108 18.43 -1.86 6.36
C PHE A 108 19.81 -2.30 5.85
N SER A 109 20.13 -2.08 4.58
CA SER A 109 21.40 -2.52 3.99
C SER A 109 22.56 -1.55 4.19
N GLY A 110 22.28 -0.33 4.66
CA GLY A 110 23.27 0.75 4.78
C GLY A 110 23.66 1.36 3.43
N LYS A 111 23.06 0.89 2.33
CA LYS A 111 23.18 1.54 1.02
C LYS A 111 22.45 2.87 1.04
N SER A 112 23.03 3.86 0.39
CA SER A 112 22.46 5.19 0.28
C SER A 112 21.28 5.20 -0.70
N LEU A 113 20.38 6.18 -0.58
CA LEU A 113 19.27 6.39 -1.51
C LEU A 113 19.77 6.55 -2.96
N GLU A 114 20.95 7.12 -3.14
CA GLU A 114 21.67 7.30 -4.40
C GLU A 114 21.92 5.99 -5.15
N SER A 115 21.95 4.86 -4.43
CA SER A 115 22.09 3.55 -5.06
C SER A 115 20.82 3.10 -5.79
N VAL A 116 19.67 3.72 -5.51
CA VAL A 116 18.37 3.39 -6.10
C VAL A 116 17.61 4.59 -6.64
N VAL A 117 18.18 5.78 -6.55
CA VAL A 117 17.59 7.02 -7.06
C VAL A 117 18.67 7.79 -7.81
N THR A 118 18.36 8.19 -9.04
CA THR A 118 19.18 9.13 -9.81
C THR A 118 18.34 10.33 -10.20
N TYR A 119 19.00 11.48 -10.26
CA TYR A 119 18.43 12.67 -10.86
C TYR A 119 18.36 12.51 -12.39
N SER A 120 17.24 12.91 -12.98
CA SER A 120 17.06 13.03 -14.42
C SER A 120 16.73 14.48 -14.74
N GLY A 121 17.72 15.22 -15.26
CA GLY A 121 17.56 16.62 -15.66
C GLY A 121 16.69 16.84 -16.90
N ASP A 122 15.86 15.87 -17.27
CA ASP A 122 15.04 15.94 -18.48
C ASP A 122 13.75 16.71 -18.18
N ALA A 123 13.81 18.02 -18.43
CA ALA A 123 12.72 18.99 -18.24
C ALA A 123 11.58 18.87 -19.27
N SER A 124 11.58 17.82 -20.12
CA SER A 124 10.61 17.63 -21.21
C SER A 124 9.30 16.94 -20.77
N GLN A 125 9.21 16.41 -19.55
CA GLN A 125 7.93 16.05 -18.94
C GLN A 125 7.36 17.29 -18.22
N ALA A 126 6.10 17.63 -18.52
CA ALA A 126 5.48 18.88 -18.09
C ALA A 126 5.56 19.10 -16.56
N GLY A 127 6.45 20.01 -16.13
CA GLY A 127 6.67 20.41 -14.74
C GLY A 127 8.03 19.92 -14.21
N GLY A 128 9.01 20.84 -14.16
CA GLY A 128 10.40 20.56 -13.81
C GLY A 128 10.63 19.75 -12.54
N PHE A 129 11.80 19.08 -12.51
CA PHE A 129 12.26 18.06 -11.56
C PHE A 129 11.77 16.62 -11.83
N GLY A 130 12.61 15.83 -12.51
CA GLY A 130 12.42 14.39 -12.68
C GLY A 130 13.42 13.59 -11.85
N VAL A 131 12.96 12.91 -10.79
CA VAL A 131 13.75 11.85 -10.16
C VAL A 131 13.41 10.52 -10.83
N VAL A 132 14.45 9.77 -11.21
CA VAL A 132 14.33 8.41 -11.73
C VAL A 132 14.77 7.44 -10.65
N ALA A 133 13.84 6.64 -10.14
CA ALA A 133 14.18 5.52 -9.26
C ALA A 133 14.82 4.40 -10.08
N MET A 134 16.09 4.10 -9.78
CA MET A 134 16.93 3.04 -10.35
C MET A 134 17.02 1.86 -9.38
N VAL A 135 15.89 1.25 -9.00
CA VAL A 135 15.92 0.05 -8.16
C VAL A 135 16.46 -1.11 -9.01
N ALA A 136 17.73 -1.49 -8.79
CA ALA A 136 18.58 -2.27 -9.70
C ALA A 136 18.07 -3.65 -10.15
N SER A 137 17.02 -4.20 -9.52
CA SER A 137 16.37 -5.46 -9.93
C SER A 137 15.10 -5.26 -10.79
N TYR A 138 14.60 -4.04 -10.93
CA TYR A 138 13.36 -3.78 -11.67
C TYR A 138 13.51 -2.52 -12.54
N ARG A 139 13.95 -2.71 -13.79
CA ARG A 139 13.45 -1.86 -14.87
C ARG A 139 11.94 -2.07 -14.90
N TYR A 140 11.15 -1.24 -14.22
CA TYR A 140 9.70 -1.25 -14.30
C TYR A 140 9.27 -0.96 -15.75
N SER A 141 9.24 -2.04 -16.54
CA SER A 141 8.68 -2.08 -17.87
C SER A 141 7.16 -2.21 -17.73
N ALA A 142 6.45 -1.22 -18.28
CA ALA A 142 5.02 -1.27 -18.64
C ALA A 142 3.97 -1.43 -17.52
N ASP A 143 3.86 -0.45 -16.61
CA ASP A 143 2.54 0.07 -16.18
C ASP A 143 2.74 1.46 -15.52
N THR A 144 2.24 2.52 -16.14
CA THR A 144 2.50 3.92 -15.73
C THR A 144 1.78 4.32 -14.45
N SER A 145 0.71 3.63 -14.05
CA SER A 145 -0.14 4.03 -12.91
C SER A 145 0.47 3.74 -11.52
N ASN A 146 1.44 2.84 -11.41
CA ASN A 146 2.13 2.54 -10.14
C ASN A 146 3.48 3.26 -10.00
N LYS A 147 3.88 4.05 -11.00
CA LYS A 147 5.16 4.79 -10.93
C LYS A 147 5.09 5.93 -9.92
N ALA A 148 3.99 6.71 -9.91
CA ALA A 148 3.84 7.85 -9.01
C ALA A 148 3.93 7.44 -7.53
N THR A 149 3.26 6.36 -7.13
CA THR A 149 3.21 5.90 -5.73
C THR A 149 4.53 5.36 -5.18
N ILE A 150 5.52 5.06 -6.05
CA ILE A 150 6.86 4.59 -5.65
C ILE A 150 7.88 5.72 -5.82
N VAL A 151 7.85 6.38 -6.97
CA VAL A 151 8.82 7.39 -7.35
C VAL A 151 8.64 8.63 -6.50
N GLU A 152 7.40 9.06 -6.19
CA GLU A 152 7.20 10.28 -5.38
C GLU A 152 7.73 10.14 -3.96
N PRO A 153 7.46 9.06 -3.19
CA PRO A 153 8.08 8.87 -1.88
C PRO A 153 9.61 8.81 -1.90
N LEU A 154 10.20 8.13 -2.89
CA LEU A 154 11.65 8.03 -3.02
C LEU A 154 12.28 9.36 -3.44
N SER A 155 11.62 10.09 -4.35
CA SER A 155 12.00 11.43 -4.76
C SER A 155 11.96 12.39 -3.58
N TRP A 156 10.91 12.35 -2.77
CA TRP A 156 10.82 13.13 -1.54
C TRP A 156 11.94 12.78 -0.55
N ALA A 157 12.17 11.49 -0.28
CA ALA A 157 13.25 11.05 0.61
C ALA A 157 14.64 11.47 0.12
N TYR A 158 14.82 11.56 -1.20
CA TYR A 158 16.08 12.02 -1.81
C TYR A 158 16.24 13.55 -1.76
N SER A 159 15.15 14.29 -1.95
CA SER A 159 15.16 15.73 -2.17
C SER A 159 15.04 16.58 -0.90
N PHE A 160 14.52 16.04 0.20
CA PHE A 160 14.26 16.79 1.42
C PHE A 160 15.20 16.35 2.57
N PRO A 161 15.86 17.29 3.28
CA PRO A 161 16.86 16.94 4.31
C PRO A 161 16.35 15.99 5.39
N SER A 162 15.23 16.32 6.06
CA SER A 162 14.71 15.49 7.15
C SER A 162 14.15 14.14 6.67
N ALA A 163 13.67 14.07 5.42
CA ALA A 163 13.23 12.81 4.82
C ALA A 163 14.42 11.89 4.52
N ARG A 164 15.55 12.46 4.10
CA ARG A 164 16.81 11.74 3.92
C ARG A 164 17.41 11.28 5.25
N GLU A 165 17.34 12.11 6.28
CA GLU A 165 17.71 11.73 7.65
C GLU A 165 16.84 10.60 8.18
N MET A 166 15.52 10.68 8.00
CA MET A 166 14.60 9.59 8.31
C MET A 166 15.05 8.28 7.67
N TRP A 167 15.33 8.28 6.36
CA TRP A 167 15.81 7.08 5.65
C TRP A 167 17.09 6.51 6.30
N ASN A 168 18.11 7.34 6.45
CA ASN A 168 19.41 6.92 6.99
C ASN A 168 19.32 6.42 8.45
N SER A 169 18.39 6.98 9.21
CA SER A 169 18.19 6.62 10.62
C SER A 169 17.70 5.19 10.83
N ILE A 170 17.11 4.55 9.81
CA ILE A 170 16.63 3.15 9.89
C ILE A 170 17.83 2.22 10.06
N TYR A 171 18.80 2.29 9.15
CA TYR A 171 20.03 1.52 9.25
C TYR A 171 20.80 1.86 10.53
N ALA A 172 20.94 3.15 10.85
CA ALA A 172 21.63 3.58 12.07
C ALA A 172 20.97 3.02 13.34
N SER A 173 19.65 3.02 13.43
CA SER A 173 18.93 2.41 14.55
C SER A 173 19.18 0.90 14.59
N ALA A 174 19.15 0.25 13.43
CA ALA A 174 19.37 -1.19 13.32
C ALA A 174 20.76 -1.62 13.78
N THR A 175 21.80 -0.84 13.48
CA THR A 175 23.17 -1.12 13.98
C THR A 175 23.29 -1.05 15.49
N HIS A 176 22.40 -0.31 16.17
CA HIS A 176 22.31 -0.24 17.64
C HIS A 176 21.32 -1.26 18.22
N GLY A 177 20.88 -2.22 17.42
CA GLY A 177 19.93 -3.25 17.82
C GLY A 177 18.50 -2.76 18.02
N ARG A 178 18.17 -1.56 17.52
CA ARG A 178 16.85 -0.95 17.64
C ARG A 178 16.08 -0.98 16.32
N LEU A 179 14.78 -1.26 16.40
CA LEU A 179 13.84 -1.02 15.33
C LEU A 179 13.27 0.39 15.50
N GLY A 180 13.86 1.36 14.81
CA GLY A 180 13.56 2.79 14.98
C GLY A 180 13.84 3.59 13.72
N LEU A 181 13.26 4.79 13.66
CA LEU A 181 13.53 5.80 12.63
C LEU A 181 13.35 7.19 13.23
N GLN A 182 13.94 8.21 12.64
CA GLN A 182 13.68 9.61 12.95
C GLN A 182 12.52 10.11 12.11
N LEU A 183 11.56 10.80 12.73
CA LEU A 183 10.44 11.34 11.98
C LEU A 183 10.88 12.55 11.14
N PRO A 184 10.39 12.67 9.89
CA PRO A 184 10.69 13.81 9.04
C PRO A 184 9.85 15.02 9.44
N LYS A 185 10.27 16.20 9.00
CA LYS A 185 9.52 17.46 9.14
C LYS A 185 8.46 17.55 8.04
N ALA A 186 7.31 16.95 8.30
CA ALA A 186 6.18 17.01 7.38
C ALA A 186 4.83 16.99 8.10
N TRP A 187 3.86 17.64 7.47
CA TRP A 187 2.44 17.40 7.73
C TRP A 187 1.99 16.18 6.94
N SER A 188 1.12 15.37 7.52
CA SER A 188 0.73 14.08 6.95
C SER A 188 -0.78 13.87 6.96
N HIS A 189 -1.29 13.35 5.85
CA HIS A 189 -2.66 12.82 5.74
C HIS A 189 -2.58 11.30 5.70
N MET A 190 -3.17 10.64 6.67
CA MET A 190 -3.02 9.20 6.86
C MET A 190 -4.34 8.51 7.16
N VAL A 191 -4.36 7.21 6.86
CA VAL A 191 -5.39 6.29 7.31
C VAL A 191 -4.74 5.27 8.23
N VAL A 192 -5.23 5.17 9.46
CA VAL A 192 -4.75 4.21 10.45
C VAL A 192 -5.80 3.14 10.69
N HIS A 193 -5.33 1.91 10.88
CA HIS A 193 -6.10 0.79 11.37
C HIS A 193 -5.48 0.32 12.69
N GLY A 194 -6.31 -0.12 13.62
CA GLY A 194 -5.83 -0.50 14.93
C GLY A 194 -6.92 -1.00 15.86
N VAL A 195 -6.61 -0.93 17.15
CA VAL A 195 -7.51 -1.28 18.24
C VAL A 195 -7.64 -0.08 19.17
N ALA A 196 -8.88 0.38 19.35
CA ALA A 196 -9.19 1.38 20.38
C ALA A 196 -9.27 0.71 21.76
N HIS A 197 -8.60 1.30 22.75
CA HIS A 197 -8.71 0.87 24.15
C HIS A 197 -8.68 2.10 25.07
N ALA A 198 -9.78 2.33 25.78
CA ALA A 198 -10.02 3.53 26.57
C ALA A 198 -9.80 4.83 25.74
N ARG A 199 -8.83 5.67 26.11
CA ARG A 199 -8.47 6.91 25.39
C ARG A 199 -7.29 6.75 24.44
N ASN A 200 -6.84 5.51 24.19
CA ASN A 200 -5.73 5.22 23.30
C ASN A 200 -6.21 4.48 22.04
N PHE A 201 -5.52 4.73 20.93
CA PHE A 201 -5.66 3.99 19.68
C PHE A 201 -4.32 3.39 19.30
N TYR A 202 -4.21 2.06 19.37
CA TYR A 202 -2.97 1.36 19.07
C TYR A 202 -2.95 0.94 17.60
N VAL A 203 -2.14 1.61 16.79
CA VAL A 203 -2.11 1.42 15.34
C VAL A 203 -1.38 0.13 14.98
N THR A 204 -2.03 -0.74 14.21
CA THR A 204 -1.47 -2.00 13.68
C THR A 204 -1.10 -1.88 12.20
N GLN A 205 -1.77 -0.98 11.46
CA GLN A 205 -1.46 -0.68 10.07
C GLN A 205 -1.67 0.81 9.79
N LEU A 206 -0.81 1.39 8.96
CA LEU A 206 -0.89 2.79 8.54
C LEU A 206 -0.73 2.88 7.01
N ALA A 207 -1.49 3.79 6.42
CA ALA A 207 -1.35 4.22 5.04
C ALA A 207 -1.11 5.72 5.04
N VAL A 208 0.03 6.17 4.52
CA VAL A 208 0.21 7.58 4.16
C VAL A 208 -0.52 7.79 2.85
N VAL A 209 -1.40 8.80 2.80
CA VAL A 209 -2.12 9.20 1.59
C VAL A 209 -1.31 10.27 0.88
N SER A 210 -0.93 11.31 1.62
CA SER A 210 -0.06 12.38 1.17
C SER A 210 0.76 12.97 2.32
N LEU A 211 1.86 13.63 1.97
CA LEU A 211 2.70 14.43 2.87
C LEU A 211 2.91 15.83 2.30
N GLU A 212 3.02 16.81 3.19
CA GLU A 212 3.49 18.17 2.87
C GLU A 212 4.76 18.47 3.69
N PRO A 213 5.94 18.55 3.05
CA PRO A 213 7.17 18.89 3.76
C PRO A 213 7.09 20.28 4.41
N ARG A 214 7.59 20.40 5.64
CA ARG A 214 7.69 21.65 6.42
C ARG A 214 9.12 22.21 6.43
N GLU A 215 9.85 21.89 5.39
CA GLU A 215 11.22 22.33 5.15
C GLU A 215 11.44 22.59 3.66
N GLU A 216 12.52 23.30 3.34
CA GLU A 216 12.95 23.48 1.97
C GLU A 216 13.66 22.21 1.45
N PRO A 217 13.45 21.84 0.17
CA PRO A 217 14.26 20.80 -0.45
C PRO A 217 15.71 21.26 -0.61
N PHE A 218 16.60 20.33 -0.97
CA PHE A 218 17.96 20.68 -1.41
C PHE A 218 17.91 21.58 -2.65
N GLU A 219 18.96 22.37 -2.88
CA GLU A 219 19.03 23.35 -3.98
C GLU A 219 18.74 22.73 -5.36
N PHE A 220 19.23 21.51 -5.60
CA PHE A 220 19.01 20.80 -6.87
C PHE A 220 17.55 20.38 -7.09
N ALA A 221 16.72 20.44 -6.05
CA ALA A 221 15.33 20.01 -6.00
C ALA A 221 14.35 21.14 -5.61
N ASN A 222 14.75 22.41 -5.79
CA ASN A 222 13.92 23.57 -5.46
C ASN A 222 12.55 23.59 -6.16
N GLU A 223 12.42 22.94 -7.32
CA GLU A 223 11.16 22.82 -8.07
C GLU A 223 10.31 21.60 -7.67
N HIS A 224 10.72 20.82 -6.67
CA HIS A 224 9.98 19.64 -6.25
C HIS A 224 8.57 19.98 -5.75
N ALA A 225 7.59 19.13 -6.09
CA ALA A 225 6.24 19.21 -5.57
C ALA A 225 6.22 19.29 -4.03
N ARG A 226 5.38 20.18 -3.49
CA ARG A 226 5.19 20.38 -2.04
C ARG A 226 4.13 19.46 -1.44
N VAL A 227 3.35 18.78 -2.28
CA VAL A 227 2.43 17.72 -1.87
C VAL A 227 2.92 16.43 -2.48
N ILE A 228 3.37 15.50 -1.64
CA ILE A 228 3.91 14.20 -2.06
C ILE A 228 2.80 13.18 -1.93
N LYS A 229 2.42 12.51 -3.02
CA LYS A 229 1.35 11.51 -3.01
C LYS A 229 1.95 10.13 -2.80
N PHE A 230 1.46 9.45 -1.77
CA PHE A 230 1.80 8.05 -1.49
C PHE A 230 0.74 7.11 -2.05
N HIS A 231 -0.47 7.61 -2.35
CA HIS A 231 -1.57 6.78 -2.84
C HIS A 231 -2.67 7.55 -3.60
N GLU A 232 -2.71 7.45 -4.93
CA GLU A 232 -3.74 8.11 -5.75
C GLU A 232 -5.17 7.63 -5.43
N ALA A 233 -5.39 6.32 -5.33
CA ALA A 233 -6.75 5.77 -5.13
C ALA A 233 -7.34 6.03 -3.73
N MET A 234 -6.59 6.62 -2.80
CA MET A 234 -7.05 6.91 -1.44
C MET A 234 -7.31 8.40 -1.21
N GLU A 235 -6.98 9.28 -2.16
CA GLU A 235 -7.32 10.72 -2.11
C GLU A 235 -8.84 10.92 -2.31
N VAL A 236 -9.45 10.12 -3.21
CA VAL A 236 -10.92 10.01 -3.35
C VAL A 236 -11.55 9.53 -2.05
N VAL A 237 -10.88 8.63 -1.32
CA VAL A 237 -11.36 8.16 -0.03
C VAL A 237 -11.13 9.23 1.04
N ALA A 238 -9.98 9.89 1.09
CA ALA A 238 -9.58 10.87 2.10
C ALA A 238 -10.50 12.11 2.10
N SER A 239 -10.94 12.56 0.93
CA SER A 239 -11.88 13.69 0.73
C SER A 239 -13.30 13.48 1.28
N GLY A 240 -13.56 12.41 2.04
CA GLY A 240 -14.89 12.15 2.59
C GLY A 240 -15.86 11.53 1.58
N LEU A 241 -15.52 11.57 0.29
CA LEU A 241 -16.20 10.82 -0.73
C LEU A 241 -15.97 9.33 -0.42
N LYS A 242 -17.05 8.57 -0.20
CA LYS A 242 -16.94 7.11 -0.36
C LYS A 242 -16.38 6.91 -1.77
N PRO A 243 -15.39 6.02 -2.00
CA PRO A 243 -15.06 5.65 -3.37
C PRO A 243 -16.41 5.25 -3.96
N LEU A 244 -16.88 6.01 -4.95
CA LEU A 244 -18.20 5.82 -5.53
C LEU A 244 -18.30 4.31 -5.75
N ARG A 245 -19.23 3.67 -5.03
CA ARG A 245 -19.44 2.23 -5.17
C ARG A 245 -19.78 2.09 -6.64
N ALA A 246 -18.80 1.69 -7.45
CA ALA A 246 -18.82 2.03 -8.87
C ALA A 246 -19.99 1.28 -9.47
N LYS A 247 -21.10 2.01 -9.60
CA LYS A 247 -22.28 1.60 -10.31
C LYS A 247 -22.07 2.11 -11.71
N ASP A 248 -22.03 1.20 -12.65
CA ASP A 248 -21.83 1.56 -14.05
C ASP A 248 -23.20 1.55 -14.73
N ASP A 249 -23.82 2.72 -14.81
CA ASP A 249 -25.13 2.90 -15.43
C ASP A 249 -25.09 2.68 -16.95
N SER A 250 -23.90 2.53 -17.55
CA SER A 250 -23.75 2.15 -18.96
C SER A 250 -24.01 0.66 -19.22
N ILE A 251 -24.04 -0.18 -18.18
CA ILE A 251 -24.33 -1.60 -18.30
C ILE A 251 -25.85 -1.79 -18.44
N LYS A 252 -26.30 -2.09 -19.67
CA LYS A 252 -27.69 -2.47 -19.91
C LYS A 252 -28.00 -3.79 -19.20
N LEU A 253 -29.14 -3.84 -18.51
CA LEU A 253 -29.69 -5.06 -17.95
C LEU A 253 -30.57 -5.75 -18.99
N HIS A 254 -30.74 -7.06 -18.84
CA HIS A 254 -31.77 -7.81 -19.54
C HIS A 254 -33.17 -7.26 -19.22
N SER A 255 -34.16 -7.58 -20.06
CA SER A 255 -35.57 -7.17 -19.85
C SER A 255 -36.16 -7.69 -18.52
N ASN A 256 -35.66 -8.83 -18.03
CA ASN A 256 -35.98 -9.39 -16.71
C ASN A 256 -35.20 -8.73 -15.54
N ARG A 257 -34.45 -7.65 -15.81
CA ARG A 257 -33.60 -6.89 -14.88
C ARG A 257 -32.42 -7.68 -14.28
N THR A 258 -31.98 -8.77 -14.90
CA THR A 258 -30.78 -9.49 -14.47
C THR A 258 -29.53 -8.98 -15.18
N SER A 259 -28.39 -9.01 -14.49
CA SER A 259 -27.09 -8.64 -15.04
C SER A 259 -26.27 -9.83 -15.54
N ALA A 260 -26.63 -11.05 -15.13
CA ALA A 260 -25.96 -12.29 -15.52
C ALA A 260 -25.98 -12.52 -17.05
N LEU A 261 -24.91 -13.14 -17.54
CA LEU A 261 -24.71 -13.44 -18.95
C LEU A 261 -25.62 -14.59 -19.41
N SER A 262 -26.29 -14.37 -20.54
CA SER A 262 -26.91 -15.46 -21.29
C SER A 262 -25.85 -16.29 -22.02
N ASP A 263 -26.20 -17.50 -22.46
CA ASP A 263 -25.29 -18.35 -23.24
C ASP A 263 -24.90 -17.70 -24.59
N ALA A 264 -25.84 -16.96 -25.21
CA ALA A 264 -25.61 -16.24 -26.46
C ALA A 264 -24.71 -14.99 -26.27
N GLU A 265 -24.80 -14.33 -25.12
CA GLU A 265 -23.87 -13.26 -24.77
C GLU A 265 -22.47 -13.82 -24.52
N TRP A 266 -22.41 -14.95 -23.80
CA TRP A 266 -21.15 -15.60 -23.51
C TRP A 266 -20.46 -16.12 -24.77
N SER A 267 -21.18 -16.66 -25.74
CA SER A 267 -20.58 -17.16 -26.99
C SER A 267 -19.88 -16.07 -27.79
N GLU A 268 -20.36 -14.83 -27.75
CA GLU A 268 -19.72 -13.68 -28.40
C GLU A 268 -18.56 -13.09 -27.58
N ILE A 269 -18.62 -13.20 -26.24
CA ILE A 269 -17.59 -12.69 -25.33
C ILE A 269 -16.40 -13.65 -25.20
N ALA A 270 -16.65 -14.97 -25.16
CA ALA A 270 -15.62 -16.00 -24.95
C ALA A 270 -14.39 -15.88 -25.88
N PRO A 271 -14.53 -15.54 -27.18
CA PRO A 271 -13.41 -15.31 -28.08
C PRO A 271 -12.44 -14.20 -27.65
N LEU A 272 -12.91 -13.20 -26.88
CA LEU A 272 -12.06 -12.11 -26.36
C LEU A 272 -10.99 -12.59 -25.38
N PHE A 273 -11.17 -13.80 -24.84
CA PHE A 273 -10.20 -14.45 -23.95
C PHE A 273 -9.25 -15.40 -24.69
N SER A 274 -9.50 -15.68 -25.97
CA SER A 274 -8.89 -16.81 -26.70
C SER A 274 -7.74 -16.44 -27.64
N ARG A 275 -7.10 -15.27 -27.48
CA ARG A 275 -5.96 -14.85 -28.34
C ARG A 275 -4.66 -14.69 -27.57
N GLY A 276 -3.71 -15.58 -27.85
CA GLY A 276 -2.28 -15.27 -27.82
C GLY A 276 -1.41 -16.16 -26.92
N GLY A 277 -0.91 -17.26 -27.50
CA GLY A 277 0.42 -17.83 -27.27
C GLY A 277 0.96 -17.89 -25.84
N SER A 278 0.89 -19.07 -25.24
CA SER A 278 2.05 -19.79 -24.66
C SER A 278 3.30 -18.97 -24.25
N HIS A 279 3.12 -17.95 -23.42
CA HIS A 279 4.18 -17.37 -22.58
C HIS A 279 3.76 -17.13 -21.12
N ASP A 280 2.50 -17.41 -20.75
CA ASP A 280 2.03 -17.44 -19.35
C ASP A 280 2.18 -18.83 -18.70
N GLY A 281 3.32 -19.47 -18.95
CA GLY A 281 3.73 -20.68 -18.26
C GLY A 281 4.06 -20.40 -16.80
N LYS A 282 3.04 -20.11 -15.96
CA LYS A 282 2.98 -20.42 -14.52
C LYS A 282 1.71 -19.99 -13.76
N THR A 283 0.72 -19.34 -14.38
CA THR A 283 -0.59 -19.12 -13.73
C THR A 283 -1.71 -19.15 -14.76
N GLY A 284 -2.12 -20.35 -15.18
CA GLY A 284 -3.38 -20.52 -15.90
C GLY A 284 -4.50 -19.90 -15.08
N ASN A 285 -5.40 -19.14 -15.72
CA ASN A 285 -6.61 -18.63 -15.06
C ASN A 285 -7.34 -19.80 -14.38
N VAL A 286 -7.22 -19.92 -13.06
CA VAL A 286 -7.74 -21.06 -12.28
C VAL A 286 -9.27 -21.08 -12.25
N HIS A 287 -9.90 -19.94 -12.56
CA HIS A 287 -11.33 -19.75 -12.49
C HIS A 287 -11.98 -19.61 -13.86
N ASP A 288 -13.21 -20.11 -13.97
CA ASP A 288 -14.07 -19.93 -15.14
C ASP A 288 -14.26 -18.44 -15.42
N GLN A 289 -13.87 -18.01 -16.63
CA GLN A 289 -13.92 -16.62 -17.05
C GLN A 289 -15.36 -16.09 -17.13
N ARG A 290 -16.34 -16.95 -17.40
CA ARG A 290 -17.76 -16.55 -17.40
C ARG A 290 -18.18 -16.10 -16.02
N LEU A 291 -17.85 -16.90 -15.01
CA LEU A 291 -18.20 -16.61 -13.61
C LEU A 291 -17.50 -15.34 -13.10
N ILE A 292 -16.28 -15.06 -13.59
CA ILE A 292 -15.60 -13.80 -13.31
C ILE A 292 -16.36 -12.63 -13.94
N VAL A 293 -16.76 -12.71 -15.22
CA VAL A 293 -17.54 -11.64 -15.87
C VAL A 293 -18.88 -11.43 -15.18
N ASP A 294 -19.61 -12.49 -14.84
CA ASP A 294 -20.86 -12.42 -14.09
C ASP A 294 -20.68 -11.73 -12.73
N GLY A 295 -19.60 -12.06 -12.02
CA GLY A 295 -19.24 -11.42 -10.76
C GLY A 295 -18.97 -9.92 -10.90
N ILE A 296 -18.30 -9.51 -11.98
CA ILE A 296 -18.06 -8.09 -12.29
C ILE A 296 -19.38 -7.37 -12.59
N LEU A 297 -20.22 -7.97 -13.45
CA LEU A 297 -21.53 -7.40 -13.80
C LEU A 297 -22.43 -7.28 -12.58
N ALA A 298 -22.49 -8.30 -11.72
CA ALA A 298 -23.24 -8.27 -10.46
C ALA A 298 -22.78 -7.12 -9.55
N LYS A 299 -21.46 -6.96 -9.36
CA LYS A 299 -20.90 -5.85 -8.59
C LYS A 299 -21.26 -4.48 -9.19
N LEU A 300 -21.03 -4.30 -10.49
CA LEU A 300 -21.16 -2.99 -11.15
C LEU A 300 -22.61 -2.55 -11.34
N THR A 301 -23.53 -3.50 -11.44
CA THR A 301 -24.97 -3.18 -11.53
C THR A 301 -25.58 -2.93 -10.15
N ALA A 302 -25.17 -3.70 -9.14
CA ALA A 302 -25.65 -3.53 -7.76
C ALA A 302 -25.03 -2.34 -7.03
N GLY A 303 -23.85 -1.87 -7.45
CA GLY A 303 -23.13 -0.81 -6.77
C GLY A 303 -22.80 -1.17 -5.32
N THR A 304 -22.40 -2.43 -5.07
CA THR A 304 -21.97 -2.92 -3.75
C THR A 304 -20.45 -3.01 -3.67
N SER A 305 -19.89 -3.24 -2.47
CA SER A 305 -18.45 -3.51 -2.36
C SER A 305 -18.12 -4.89 -2.92
N TRP A 306 -16.88 -5.09 -3.37
CA TRP A 306 -16.43 -6.40 -3.85
C TRP A 306 -16.61 -7.49 -2.77
N THR A 307 -16.48 -7.17 -1.48
CA THR A 307 -16.68 -8.14 -0.39
C THR A 307 -18.15 -8.48 -0.13
N GLU A 308 -19.06 -7.54 -0.39
CA GLU A 308 -20.51 -7.70 -0.15
C GLU A 308 -21.25 -8.29 -1.36
N THR A 309 -20.65 -8.25 -2.55
CA THR A 309 -21.24 -8.82 -3.76
C THR A 309 -21.32 -10.34 -3.63
N ARG A 310 -22.46 -10.93 -4.03
CA ARG A 310 -22.60 -12.38 -4.10
C ARG A 310 -21.98 -12.90 -5.40
N TYR A 311 -21.03 -13.81 -5.27
CA TYR A 311 -20.38 -14.49 -6.39
C TYR A 311 -20.83 -15.93 -6.48
N ALA A 312 -20.58 -16.55 -7.63
CA ALA A 312 -20.70 -18.00 -7.79
C ALA A 312 -19.78 -18.74 -6.81
N GLU A 313 -20.19 -19.93 -6.42
CA GLU A 313 -19.42 -20.78 -5.51
C GLU A 313 -18.01 -21.04 -6.06
N GLY A 314 -16.99 -20.95 -5.19
CA GLY A 314 -15.60 -21.16 -5.58
C GLY A 314 -14.90 -19.99 -6.28
N ILE A 315 -15.57 -18.83 -6.43
CA ILE A 315 -14.97 -17.61 -7.00
C ILE A 315 -14.64 -16.60 -5.90
N PRO A 316 -13.35 -16.37 -5.58
CA PRO A 316 -12.95 -15.34 -4.64
C PRO A 316 -13.22 -13.93 -5.17
N HIS A 317 -13.77 -13.06 -4.34
CA HIS A 317 -14.00 -11.65 -4.68
C HIS A 317 -12.71 -10.92 -5.11
N THR A 318 -11.56 -11.33 -4.59
CA THR A 318 -10.24 -10.83 -4.96
C THR A 318 -9.90 -11.13 -6.41
N SER A 319 -10.18 -12.37 -6.88
CA SER A 319 -9.97 -12.79 -8.27
C SER A 319 -10.82 -11.96 -9.24
N VAL A 320 -12.08 -11.67 -8.87
CA VAL A 320 -12.99 -10.84 -9.66
C VAL A 320 -12.51 -9.40 -9.77
N SER A 321 -12.14 -8.79 -8.63
CA SER A 321 -11.62 -7.42 -8.58
C SER A 321 -10.32 -7.26 -9.38
N ILE A 322 -9.37 -8.19 -9.22
CA ILE A 322 -8.10 -8.18 -9.96
C ILE A 322 -8.36 -8.31 -11.47
N ALA A 323 -9.24 -9.23 -11.88
CA ALA A 323 -9.59 -9.43 -13.28
C ALA A 323 -10.22 -8.17 -13.89
N TYR A 324 -11.16 -7.52 -13.19
CA TYR A 324 -11.78 -6.27 -13.62
C TYR A 324 -10.74 -5.18 -13.87
N HIS A 325 -9.88 -4.90 -12.89
CA HIS A 325 -8.87 -3.85 -13.03
C HIS A 325 -7.88 -4.15 -14.16
N ARG A 326 -7.44 -5.41 -14.29
CA ARG A 326 -6.59 -5.86 -15.40
C ARG A 326 -7.28 -5.64 -16.75
N TRP A 327 -8.56 -5.98 -16.86
CA TRP A 327 -9.31 -5.86 -18.11
C TRP A 327 -9.65 -4.41 -18.47
N GLN A 328 -9.89 -3.55 -17.49
CA GLN A 328 -10.01 -2.11 -17.71
C GLN A 328 -8.72 -1.53 -18.31
N LYS A 329 -7.57 -1.83 -17.70
CA LYS A 329 -6.26 -1.35 -18.19
C LYS A 329 -5.94 -1.83 -19.60
N SER A 330 -6.24 -3.08 -19.91
CA SER A 330 -6.03 -3.65 -21.26
C SER A 330 -7.07 -3.19 -22.30
N GLY A 331 -8.09 -2.43 -21.91
CA GLY A 331 -9.24 -2.10 -22.77
C GLY A 331 -10.22 -3.27 -23.00
N ARG A 332 -9.86 -4.50 -22.61
CA ARG A 332 -10.72 -5.69 -22.77
C ARG A 332 -12.09 -5.53 -22.11
N TRP A 333 -12.17 -4.86 -20.96
CA TRP A 333 -13.46 -4.62 -20.31
C TRP A 333 -14.39 -3.76 -21.18
N GLN A 334 -13.84 -2.76 -21.86
CA GLN A 334 -14.62 -1.95 -22.80
C GLN A 334 -15.14 -2.79 -23.95
N SER A 335 -14.32 -3.67 -24.52
CA SER A 335 -14.77 -4.59 -25.59
C SER A 335 -15.90 -5.53 -25.13
N ILE A 336 -15.86 -5.99 -23.88
CA ILE A 336 -16.95 -6.79 -23.29
C ILE A 336 -18.24 -5.96 -23.19
N LEU A 337 -18.14 -4.72 -22.68
CA LEU A 337 -19.29 -3.82 -22.58
C LEU A 337 -19.90 -3.50 -23.95
N ASP A 338 -19.07 -3.30 -24.98
CA ASP A 338 -19.55 -3.00 -26.33
C ASP A 338 -20.37 -4.17 -26.91
N VAL A 339 -19.91 -5.42 -26.68
CA VAL A 339 -20.66 -6.62 -27.08
C VAL A 339 -22.00 -6.71 -26.33
N LEU A 340 -21.99 -6.51 -25.01
CA LEU A 340 -23.21 -6.55 -24.21
C LEU A 340 -24.21 -5.46 -24.59
N ASN A 341 -23.73 -4.24 -24.81
CA ASN A 341 -24.59 -3.11 -25.19
C ASN A 341 -25.21 -3.25 -26.57
N LYS A 342 -24.55 -4.00 -27.48
CA LYS A 342 -25.08 -4.36 -28.79
C LYS A 342 -26.13 -5.48 -28.70
N GLN A 343 -25.98 -6.44 -27.80
CA GLN A 343 -26.95 -7.53 -27.64
C GLN A 343 -28.17 -7.16 -26.79
N ARG A 344 -27.99 -6.29 -25.79
CA ARG A 344 -29.04 -5.86 -24.85
C ARG A 344 -29.71 -4.54 -25.25
N GLY A 345 -29.16 -3.85 -26.26
CA GLY A 345 -29.70 -2.62 -26.83
C GLY A 345 -30.57 -2.91 -28.02
#